data_AF-A0A6G4W8I3-F1
#
_entry.id   AF-A0A6G4W8I3-F1
#
_cell.length_a   1.000
_cell.length_b   1.000
_cell.length_c   1.000
_cell.angle_alpha   90.00
_cell.angle_beta   90.00
_cell.angle_gamma   90.00
#
_symmetry.space_group_name_H-M   'P 1'
#
loop_
_entity.id
_entity.type
_entity.pdbx_description
1 polymer ?
#
loop_
_entity_poly.entity_id
_entity_poly.type
_entity_poly.pdbx_seq_one_letter_code
_entity_poly.pdbx_strand_id
1 'polypeptide(L)'
;MINRLILCIAAGAFMSSNMPVHAQEDEIYYGSRAGMSLTTTGKSGIGTANAVIEVEHLPRNAKAFCVEYAQDNSMACVRRTLAEVQIKDKVTANCPARTWDVFGQEFVFLGRAVAADDIIADYVIRRVETDEVLDGSSASGYWQALGAFQALCPGIAD
;
A
#
# COMPACT_ATOMS: atom_id res chain seq x y z
N MET A 1 -16.98 38.29 -53.55
CA MET A 1 -16.01 38.19 -52.43
C MET A 1 -16.46 39.26 -51.43
N ILE A 2 -16.95 39.03 -50.22
CA ILE A 2 -16.60 38.10 -49.15
C ILE A 2 -17.88 37.69 -48.39
N ASN A 3 -17.90 36.42 -48.01
CA ASN A 3 -18.91 35.66 -47.28
C ASN A 3 -18.71 35.88 -45.76
N ARG A 4 -19.75 36.19 -44.98
CA ARG A 4 -19.73 36.05 -43.51
C ARG A 4 -21.09 35.57 -43.00
N LEU A 5 -21.19 34.23 -42.90
CA LEU A 5 -22.16 33.53 -42.07
C LEU A 5 -22.03 33.97 -40.61
N ILE A 6 -23.15 34.35 -40.00
CA ILE A 6 -23.28 34.55 -38.56
C ILE A 6 -23.51 33.16 -37.95
N LEU A 7 -22.56 32.69 -37.15
CA LEU A 7 -22.66 31.45 -36.39
C LEU A 7 -23.24 31.78 -35.00
N CYS A 8 -24.48 31.37 -34.74
CA CYS A 8 -25.07 31.39 -33.40
C CYS A 8 -24.36 30.33 -32.54
N ILE A 9 -23.62 30.78 -31.53
CA ILE A 9 -23.03 29.91 -30.51
C ILE A 9 -24.14 29.59 -29.50
N ALA A 10 -24.62 28.34 -29.53
CA ALA A 10 -25.47 27.81 -28.47
C ALA A 10 -24.62 27.57 -27.21
N ALA A 11 -24.94 28.25 -26.13
CA ALA A 11 -24.35 28.05 -24.81
C ALA A 11 -24.81 26.69 -24.25
N GLY A 12 -23.99 25.65 -24.44
CA GLY A 12 -24.13 24.37 -23.77
C GLY A 12 -23.55 24.45 -22.36
N ALA A 13 -24.41 24.49 -21.35
CA ALA A 13 -24.01 24.36 -19.95
C ALA A 13 -23.45 22.94 -19.72
N PHE A 14 -22.14 22.81 -19.58
CA PHE A 14 -21.53 21.59 -19.04
C PHE A 14 -21.68 21.62 -17.52
N MET A 15 -22.58 20.77 -17.01
CA MET A 15 -22.67 20.47 -15.59
C MET A 15 -21.34 19.85 -15.14
N SER A 16 -20.60 20.57 -14.30
CA SER A 16 -19.44 20.02 -13.61
C SER A 16 -19.95 18.98 -12.61
N SER A 17 -19.82 17.70 -12.95
CA SER A 17 -19.96 16.60 -12.01
C SER A 17 -18.84 16.71 -10.97
N ASN A 18 -19.16 17.27 -9.80
CA ASN A 18 -18.35 17.15 -8.59
C ASN A 18 -18.38 15.67 -8.17
N MET A 19 -17.52 14.84 -8.77
CA MET A 19 -17.18 13.57 -8.13
C MET A 19 -16.51 13.91 -6.79
N PRO A 20 -16.97 13.34 -5.66
CA PRO A 20 -16.21 13.45 -4.44
C PRO A 20 -14.84 12.82 -4.72
N VAL A 21 -13.79 13.64 -4.63
CA VAL A 21 -12.43 13.14 -4.50
C VAL A 21 -12.41 12.41 -3.16
N HIS A 22 -12.69 11.11 -3.18
CA HIS A 22 -12.23 10.26 -2.09
C HIS A 22 -10.72 10.44 -2.08
N ALA A 23 -10.20 11.12 -1.07
CA ALA A 23 -8.79 11.01 -0.74
C ALA A 23 -8.52 9.51 -0.70
N GLN A 24 -7.70 9.03 -1.64
CA GLN A 24 -7.24 7.65 -1.63
C GLN A 24 -6.34 7.58 -0.40
N GLU A 25 -6.90 7.12 0.72
CA GLU A 25 -6.16 7.00 1.96
C GLU A 25 -5.06 5.96 1.73
N ASP A 26 -3.82 6.34 2.03
CA ASP A 26 -2.68 5.45 1.84
C ASP A 26 -2.83 4.23 2.75
N GLU A 27 -2.85 3.03 2.18
CA GLU A 27 -2.95 1.78 2.93
C GLU A 27 -1.60 1.08 3.04
N ILE A 28 -1.35 0.43 4.17
CA ILE A 28 -0.22 -0.49 4.36
C ILE A 28 -0.76 -1.91 4.47
N TYR A 29 -0.29 -2.81 3.61
CA TYR A 29 -0.78 -4.18 3.55
C TYR A 29 -0.02 -5.07 4.53
N TYR A 30 -0.75 -5.84 5.34
CA TYR A 30 -0.18 -6.88 6.20
C TYR A 30 -0.35 -8.29 5.61
N GLY A 31 -1.10 -8.42 4.51
CA GLY A 31 -1.33 -9.69 3.84
C GLY A 31 -1.72 -9.52 2.38
N SER A 32 -1.93 -10.63 1.69
CA SER A 32 -2.16 -10.67 0.23
C SER A 32 -3.64 -10.80 -0.17
N ARG A 33 -4.55 -10.89 0.80
CA ARG A 33 -5.99 -11.00 0.55
C ARG A 33 -6.64 -9.61 0.61
N ALA A 34 -7.77 -9.48 -0.07
CA ALA A 34 -8.60 -8.29 0.00
C ALA A 34 -8.87 -7.90 1.46
N GLY A 35 -8.79 -6.60 1.75
CA GLY A 35 -8.95 -6.04 3.09
C GLY A 35 -7.87 -6.43 4.12
N MET A 36 -6.82 -7.18 3.74
CA MET A 36 -5.63 -7.35 4.58
C MET A 36 -4.72 -6.12 4.52
N SER A 37 -5.30 -4.97 4.87
CA SER A 37 -4.67 -3.66 4.88
C SER A 37 -5.00 -2.90 6.15
N LEU A 38 -4.14 -1.94 6.45
CA LEU A 38 -4.31 -0.98 7.53
C LEU A 38 -4.33 0.40 6.92
N THR A 39 -5.12 1.27 7.53
CA THR A 39 -5.20 2.67 7.12
C THR A 39 -4.03 3.44 7.70
N THR A 40 -3.34 4.23 6.89
CA THR A 40 -2.38 5.21 7.40
C THR A 40 -3.08 6.32 8.18
N THR A 41 -2.71 6.49 9.45
CA THR A 41 -3.21 7.56 10.33
C THR A 41 -2.20 8.68 10.51
N GLY A 42 -0.91 8.41 10.28
CA GLY A 42 0.16 9.38 10.42
C GLY A 42 1.41 9.00 9.62
N LYS A 43 2.16 10.01 9.20
CA LYS A 43 3.48 9.86 8.56
C LYS A 43 4.45 10.84 9.17
N SER A 44 5.67 10.38 9.47
CA SER A 44 6.74 11.25 9.95
C SER A 44 8.10 10.75 9.46
N GLY A 45 9.05 11.67 9.24
CA GLY A 45 10.43 11.32 8.87
C GLY A 45 10.58 10.54 7.55
N ILE A 46 9.57 10.53 6.66
CA ILE A 46 9.60 9.79 5.39
C ILE A 46 10.86 10.14 4.58
N GLY A 47 11.54 9.12 4.06
CA GLY A 47 12.80 9.26 3.33
C GLY A 47 14.04 9.49 4.21
N THR A 48 13.90 9.48 5.54
CA THR A 48 15.02 9.72 6.47
C THR A 48 15.43 8.46 7.24
N ALA A 49 16.38 8.61 8.18
CA ALA A 49 16.81 7.52 9.06
C ALA A 49 15.76 7.12 10.12
N ASN A 50 14.71 7.94 10.30
CA ASN A 50 13.67 7.74 11.32
C ASN A 50 12.28 7.81 10.67
N ALA A 51 12.10 7.19 9.51
CA ALA A 51 10.81 7.17 8.83
C ALA A 51 9.83 6.29 9.62
N VAL A 52 8.61 6.80 9.81
CA VAL A 52 7.52 6.09 10.51
C VAL A 52 6.22 6.34 9.77
N ILE A 53 5.45 5.27 9.58
CA ILE A 53 4.05 5.34 9.20
C ILE A 53 3.24 4.71 10.33
N GLU A 54 2.33 5.49 10.90
CA GLU A 54 1.36 5.04 11.88
C GLU A 54 0.12 4.53 11.15
N VAL A 55 -0.44 3.43 11.63
CA VAL A 55 -1.53 2.72 10.97
C VAL A 55 -2.59 2.24 11.95
N GLU A 56 -3.82 2.09 11.46
CA GLU A 56 -4.94 1.56 12.24
C GLU A 56 -5.74 0.53 11.44
N HIS A 57 -6.15 -0.55 12.12
CA HIS A 57 -7.07 -1.54 11.55
C HIS A 57 -8.51 -1.05 11.71
N LEU A 58 -9.01 -0.34 10.70
CA LEU A 58 -10.35 0.27 10.78
C LEU A 58 -11.45 -0.71 10.35
N PRO A 59 -12.71 -0.50 10.81
CA PRO A 59 -13.82 -1.37 10.44
C PRO A 59 -14.03 -1.55 8.94
N ARG A 60 -13.63 -0.57 8.11
CA ARG A 60 -13.70 -0.69 6.64
C ARG A 60 -12.71 -1.71 6.08
N ASN A 61 -11.50 -1.79 6.63
CA ASN A 61 -10.49 -2.75 6.18
C ASN A 61 -10.97 -4.17 6.50
N ALA A 62 -11.40 -4.40 7.74
CA ALA A 62 -12.02 -5.65 8.17
C ALA A 62 -13.28 -5.99 7.35
N LYS A 63 -14.10 -4.99 6.98
CA LYS A 63 -15.27 -5.19 6.13
C LYS A 63 -14.89 -5.65 4.73
N ALA A 64 -13.88 -5.03 4.10
CA ALA A 64 -13.38 -5.47 2.80
C ALA A 64 -12.92 -6.93 2.85
N PHE A 65 -12.17 -7.33 3.90
CA PHE A 65 -11.76 -8.71 4.09
C PHE A 65 -12.96 -9.66 4.23
N CYS A 66 -13.92 -9.30 5.09
CA CYS A 66 -15.10 -10.12 5.33
C CYS A 66 -15.93 -10.32 4.06
N VAL A 67 -16.15 -9.27 3.27
CA VAL A 67 -16.97 -9.33 2.05
C VAL A 67 -16.23 -10.04 0.91
N GLU A 68 -15.02 -9.60 0.61
CA GLU A 68 -14.34 -9.94 -0.64
C GLU A 68 -13.53 -11.23 -0.52
N TYR A 69 -13.05 -11.57 0.68
CA TYR A 69 -12.28 -12.78 0.89
C TYR A 69 -13.08 -13.84 1.66
N ALA A 70 -13.62 -13.51 2.82
CA ALA A 70 -14.33 -14.48 3.66
C ALA A 70 -15.76 -14.81 3.18
N GLN A 71 -16.28 -14.04 2.21
CA GLN A 71 -17.64 -14.17 1.68
C GLN A 71 -18.72 -14.08 2.77
N ASP A 72 -18.47 -13.30 3.82
CA ASP A 72 -19.35 -13.08 4.97
C ASP A 72 -19.68 -11.59 5.11
N ASN A 73 -20.92 -11.24 4.79
CA ASN A 73 -21.39 -9.85 4.86
C ASN A 73 -21.81 -9.39 6.27
N SER A 74 -21.70 -10.24 7.29
CA SER A 74 -22.15 -9.94 8.64
C SER A 74 -21.21 -8.97 9.38
N MET A 75 -21.79 -8.18 10.29
CA MET A 75 -21.00 -7.41 11.26
C MET A 75 -20.34 -8.29 12.33
N ALA A 76 -20.75 -9.56 12.45
CA ALA A 76 -20.08 -10.52 13.32
C ALA A 76 -18.68 -10.85 12.81
N CYS A 77 -18.53 -11.06 11.49
CA CYS A 77 -17.22 -11.20 10.87
C CYS A 77 -16.34 -9.98 11.13
N VAL A 78 -16.84 -8.77 10.87
CA VAL A 78 -16.06 -7.52 11.06
C VAL A 78 -15.55 -7.40 12.50
N ARG A 79 -16.42 -7.58 13.50
CA ARG A 79 -16.02 -7.50 14.91
C ARG A 79 -15.00 -8.55 15.30
N ARG A 80 -15.16 -9.78 14.79
CA ARG A 80 -14.21 -10.87 15.03
C ARG A 80 -12.85 -10.56 14.39
N THR A 81 -12.83 -10.14 13.14
CA THR A 81 -11.60 -9.76 12.42
C THR A 81 -10.84 -8.66 13.15
N LEU A 82 -11.53 -7.60 13.60
CA LEU A 82 -10.90 -6.54 14.39
C LEU A 82 -10.37 -7.01 15.75
N ALA A 83 -11.02 -7.99 16.38
CA ALA A 83 -10.59 -8.54 17.66
C ALA A 83 -9.41 -9.53 17.53
N GLU A 84 -9.39 -10.34 16.48
CA GLU A 84 -8.40 -11.41 16.29
C GLU A 84 -7.13 -10.92 15.58
N VAL A 85 -7.26 -9.98 14.65
CA VAL A 85 -6.13 -9.46 13.87
C VAL A 85 -5.44 -8.35 14.67
N GLN A 86 -4.48 -8.76 15.50
CA GLN A 86 -3.65 -7.88 16.31
C GLN A 86 -2.34 -7.61 15.57
N ILE A 87 -2.20 -6.40 15.02
CA ILE A 87 -1.02 -5.96 14.27
C ILE A 87 -0.46 -4.73 14.97
N LYS A 88 0.87 -4.57 14.95
CA LYS A 88 1.50 -3.35 15.47
C LYS A 88 0.98 -2.13 14.72
N ASP A 89 0.89 -1.01 15.42
CA ASP A 89 0.32 0.26 14.96
C ASP A 89 1.27 1.10 14.11
N LYS A 90 2.43 0.57 13.75
CA LYS A 90 3.43 1.28 12.95
C LYS A 90 4.33 0.36 12.14
N VAL A 91 4.85 0.95 11.07
CA VAL A 91 6.01 0.46 10.31
C VAL A 91 7.09 1.54 10.32
N THR A 92 8.35 1.14 10.30
CA THR A 92 9.48 2.08 10.45
C THR A 92 10.61 1.78 9.50
N ALA A 93 11.41 2.78 9.12
CA ALA A 93 12.59 2.58 8.29
C ALA A 93 13.75 3.51 8.63
N ASN A 94 14.94 3.03 8.30
CA ASN A 94 16.13 3.83 8.12
C ASN A 94 16.50 3.83 6.62
N CYS A 95 16.03 4.84 5.89
CA CYS A 95 16.17 4.89 4.44
C CYS A 95 17.64 4.95 3.96
N PRO A 96 18.54 5.75 4.59
CA PRO A 96 19.97 5.70 4.26
C PRO A 96 20.60 4.32 4.44
N ALA A 97 20.21 3.59 5.50
CA ALA A 97 20.69 2.23 5.75
C ALA A 97 19.99 1.16 4.90
N ARG A 98 18.89 1.52 4.21
CA ARG A 98 18.06 0.63 3.39
C ARG A 98 17.48 -0.55 4.19
N THR A 99 17.08 -0.27 5.42
CA THR A 99 16.47 -1.23 6.34
C THR A 99 15.12 -0.75 6.82
N TRP A 100 14.18 -1.66 7.04
CA TRP A 100 12.86 -1.33 7.56
C TRP A 100 12.26 -2.48 8.36
N ASP A 101 11.31 -2.12 9.21
CA ASP A 101 10.48 -3.03 10.00
C ASP A 101 9.03 -2.92 9.54
N VAL A 102 8.43 -4.06 9.23
CA VAL A 102 6.99 -4.20 9.00
C VAL A 102 6.41 -5.05 10.11
N PHE A 103 5.76 -4.41 11.07
CA PHE A 103 5.06 -5.06 12.18
C PHE A 103 5.92 -6.02 13.01
N GLY A 104 7.23 -5.75 13.16
CA GLY A 104 8.17 -6.63 13.85
C GLY A 104 9.00 -7.54 12.94
N GLN A 105 8.79 -7.50 11.64
CA GLN A 105 9.62 -8.20 10.67
C GLN A 105 10.61 -7.24 10.04
N GLU A 106 11.90 -7.50 10.27
CA GLU A 106 12.99 -6.67 9.76
C GLU A 106 13.46 -7.13 8.38
N PHE A 107 13.72 -6.17 7.51
CA PHE A 107 14.15 -6.37 6.13
C PHE A 107 15.32 -5.47 5.74
N VAL A 108 16.07 -5.92 4.74
CA VAL A 108 17.17 -5.21 4.10
C VAL A 108 16.95 -5.19 2.59
N PHE A 109 17.15 -4.04 1.95
CA PHE A 109 17.10 -3.88 0.51
C PHE A 109 18.51 -3.97 -0.07
N LEU A 110 18.74 -4.96 -0.94
CA LEU A 110 20.06 -5.28 -1.48
C LEU A 110 20.28 -4.72 -2.89
N GLY A 111 19.22 -4.23 -3.56
CA GLY A 111 19.31 -3.61 -4.89
C GLY A 111 18.30 -4.18 -5.87
N ARG A 112 18.46 -3.83 -7.15
CA ARG A 112 17.69 -4.45 -8.25
C ARG A 112 18.11 -5.92 -8.39
N ALA A 113 17.12 -6.78 -8.63
CA ALA A 113 17.40 -8.16 -8.97
C ALA A 113 18.07 -8.24 -10.35
N VAL A 114 18.99 -9.17 -10.48
CA VAL A 114 19.48 -9.63 -11.79
C VAL A 114 18.64 -10.85 -12.13
N ALA A 115 18.09 -10.89 -13.35
CA ALA A 115 17.23 -11.99 -13.77
C ALA A 115 17.89 -13.35 -13.48
N ALA A 116 17.20 -14.17 -12.69
CA ALA A 116 17.54 -15.54 -12.36
C ALA A 116 16.29 -16.40 -12.50
N ASP A 117 16.45 -17.68 -12.80
CA ASP A 117 15.33 -18.56 -13.19
C ASP A 117 14.27 -18.73 -12.08
N ASP A 118 14.60 -18.46 -10.82
CA ASP A 118 13.77 -18.65 -9.63
C ASP A 118 13.36 -17.35 -8.92
N ILE A 119 13.86 -16.19 -9.35
CA ILE A 119 13.54 -14.88 -8.77
C ILE A 119 12.76 -14.06 -9.79
N ILE A 120 11.47 -13.84 -9.50
CA ILE A 120 10.59 -12.97 -10.30
C ILE A 120 10.47 -11.56 -9.71
N ALA A 121 11.18 -11.29 -8.62
CA ALA A 121 11.22 -9.99 -7.95
C ALA A 121 12.01 -8.95 -8.77
N ASP A 122 11.54 -7.71 -8.80
CA ASP A 122 12.30 -6.57 -9.34
C ASP A 122 13.48 -6.17 -8.45
N TYR A 123 13.37 -6.44 -7.16
CA TYR A 123 14.30 -6.02 -6.12
C TYR A 123 14.68 -7.18 -5.22
N VAL A 124 15.95 -7.23 -4.82
CA VAL A 124 16.43 -8.21 -3.85
C VAL A 124 16.13 -7.68 -2.45
N ILE A 125 15.13 -8.29 -1.80
CA ILE A 125 14.74 -8.01 -0.42
C ILE A 125 15.06 -9.23 0.42
N ARG A 126 15.75 -9.01 1.54
CA ARG A 126 16.11 -10.08 2.47
C ARG A 126 15.48 -9.85 3.83
N ARG A 127 14.89 -10.91 4.40
CA ARG A 127 14.42 -10.93 5.78
C ARG A 127 15.62 -11.11 6.71
N VAL A 128 15.73 -10.29 7.75
CA VAL A 128 16.89 -10.30 8.64
C VAL A 128 16.93 -11.55 9.52
N GLU A 129 15.78 -11.92 10.10
CA GLU A 129 15.69 -13.03 11.06
C GLU A 129 16.06 -14.39 10.47
N THR A 130 15.63 -14.65 9.23
CA THR A 130 15.80 -15.96 8.57
C THR A 130 16.89 -15.98 7.50
N ASP A 131 17.47 -14.81 7.18
CA ASP A 131 18.36 -14.60 6.04
C ASP A 131 17.74 -14.93 4.66
N GLU A 132 16.42 -15.16 4.61
CA GLU A 132 15.67 -15.51 3.41
C GLU A 132 15.60 -14.34 2.42
N VAL A 133 15.94 -14.60 1.16
CA VAL A 133 15.68 -13.67 0.04
C VAL A 133 14.28 -13.95 -0.49
N LEU A 134 13.45 -12.90 -0.55
CA LEU A 134 12.08 -13.01 -1.04
C LEU A 134 12.08 -13.19 -2.56
N ASP A 135 11.38 -14.23 -3.03
CA ASP A 135 11.35 -14.68 -4.42
C ASP A 135 10.48 -13.82 -5.37
N GLY A 136 9.74 -12.84 -4.83
CA GLY A 136 8.77 -12.03 -5.59
C GLY A 136 7.34 -12.54 -5.57
N SER A 137 7.11 -13.72 -4.98
CA SER A 137 5.77 -14.31 -4.87
C SER A 137 4.91 -13.62 -3.81
N SER A 138 3.59 -13.80 -3.90
CA SER A 138 2.68 -13.39 -2.83
C SER A 138 2.84 -14.22 -1.55
N ALA A 139 3.41 -15.42 -1.64
CA ALA A 139 3.59 -16.32 -0.51
C ALA A 139 4.78 -15.91 0.37
N SER A 140 5.83 -15.35 -0.22
CA SER A 140 7.00 -14.83 0.53
C SER A 140 6.72 -13.52 1.26
N GLY A 141 5.59 -12.86 0.99
CA GLY A 141 5.26 -11.55 1.54
C GLY A 141 5.99 -10.40 0.85
N TYR A 142 6.57 -10.64 -0.34
CA TYR A 142 7.39 -9.68 -1.07
C TYR A 142 6.69 -8.33 -1.29
N TRP A 143 5.44 -8.35 -1.76
CA TRP A 143 4.70 -7.13 -2.11
C TRP A 143 4.35 -6.29 -0.88
N GLN A 144 4.09 -6.91 0.27
CA GLN A 144 3.84 -6.22 1.53
C GLN A 144 5.11 -5.54 2.03
N ALA A 145 6.24 -6.27 2.02
CA ALA A 145 7.53 -5.74 2.42
C ALA A 145 7.97 -4.58 1.51
N LEU A 146 7.90 -4.76 0.19
CA LEU A 146 8.27 -3.75 -0.79
C LEU A 146 7.35 -2.51 -0.71
N GLY A 147 6.04 -2.71 -0.65
CA GLY A 147 5.08 -1.60 -0.60
C GLY A 147 5.27 -0.72 0.64
N ALA A 148 5.52 -1.34 1.80
CA ALA A 148 5.86 -0.59 3.01
C ALA A 148 7.19 0.18 2.85
N PHE A 149 8.20 -0.43 2.24
CA PHE A 149 9.48 0.23 1.98
C PHE A 149 9.33 1.43 1.04
N GLN A 150 8.59 1.30 -0.05
CA GLN A 150 8.32 2.39 -0.99
C GLN A 150 7.57 3.55 -0.32
N ALA A 151 6.61 3.24 0.56
CA ALA A 151 5.89 4.25 1.33
C ALA A 151 6.79 4.97 2.36
N LEU A 152 7.70 4.25 3.01
CA LEU A 152 8.64 4.79 4.01
C LEU A 152 9.81 5.56 3.37
N CYS A 153 10.30 5.08 2.23
CA CYS A 153 11.54 5.49 1.59
C CYS A 153 11.35 5.73 0.07
N PRO A 154 10.56 6.75 -0.32
CA PRO A 154 10.28 7.04 -1.73
C PRO A 154 11.57 7.37 -2.50
N GLY A 155 11.66 6.96 -3.76
CA GLY A 155 12.81 7.25 -4.63
C GLY A 155 13.94 6.21 -4.61
N ILE A 156 13.84 5.14 -3.80
CA ILE A 156 14.87 4.08 -3.75
C ILE A 156 14.50 2.88 -4.62
N ALA A 157 13.23 2.47 -4.61
CA ALA A 157 12.76 1.23 -5.21
C ALA A 157 11.49 1.46 -6.03
N ASP A 158 11.57 2.34 -7.02
CA ASP A 158 10.45 2.76 -7.89
C ASP A 158 10.48 2.09 -9.28
#